data_AF-A0A6B3ET81-F1
#
_entry.id   AF-A0A6B3ET81-F1
#
_cell.length_a   1.000
_cell.length_b   1.000
_cell.length_c   1.000
_cell.angle_alpha   90.00
_cell.angle_beta   90.00
_cell.angle_gamma   90.00
#
_symmetry.space_group_name_H-M   'P 1'
#
loop_
_entity.id
_entity.type
_entity.pdbx_description
1 polymer ?
#
loop_
_entity_poly.entity_id
_entity_poly.type
_entity_poly.pdbx_seq_one_letter_code
_entity_poly.pdbx_strand_id
1 'polypeptide(L)'
;MRRDLLRGHAPAVRSTLGVVAAAALLAGLTGSPALGAAAATGQITGTGGKCVDVAAGATANGTPVQIYDCNGSAAQQWNLGSDGTVKALGKCLDVASGGTANGSVVQLWDCNGSAAQRWSVSGAHDIVNPQADKCLDATGNSSANGTRLQIWTCTGAANQKWTAPSAGGGGEDPASPGAMAVAPYLYNGWGSPPSPTTVMNATGVKWFTLAFVLSNGYCNPQWDGGRPLTGGVDQQTVNTVRAAGGDVIPSFGGWSGNKLESSCSSAGELAAAYQKVINAYGLKAIDIDIEADAYASATVQQRTVDALKTVKANNPGIKVYVTFGTGQSGPDDSMIRKASASGLTVDSWTIMPFDFGGAGQNMGNLTVSAAEGLKNVVKGAYGYTDDQAYRHTGISSMNGITDDNETVTVADFRTILAYAQQRHLARLTFWSVNRDRPCTGGGADTCSGVSQQPWDFTKVFAQYAG
;
A
#
# COMPACT_ATOMS: atom_id res chain seq x y z
N MET A 1 -60.06 19.49 20.84
CA MET A 1 -60.71 18.98 22.06
C MET A 1 -61.62 17.82 21.68
N ARG A 2 -61.44 16.65 22.35
CA ARG A 2 -62.35 15.48 22.57
C ARG A 2 -63.12 14.89 21.36
N ARG A 3 -62.91 13.63 20.93
CA ARG A 3 -63.47 12.34 21.46
C ARG A 3 -65.00 12.44 21.69
N ASP A 4 -65.89 11.60 21.12
CA ASP A 4 -65.91 10.13 21.11
C ASP A 4 -67.10 9.54 20.32
N LEU A 5 -66.92 8.28 19.89
CA LEU A 5 -67.84 7.12 19.85
C LEU A 5 -69.17 7.15 19.05
N LEU A 6 -69.40 6.10 18.25
CA LEU A 6 -70.51 5.16 18.43
C LEU A 6 -70.21 3.78 17.81
N ARG A 7 -70.50 2.73 18.60
CA ARG A 7 -70.30 1.29 18.33
C ARG A 7 -71.51 0.66 17.62
N GLY A 8 -71.30 -0.43 16.89
CA GLY A 8 -72.34 -1.34 16.40
C GLY A 8 -71.94 -2.83 16.45
N HIS A 9 -72.40 -3.51 17.51
CA HIS A 9 -72.83 -4.92 17.71
C HIS A 9 -72.34 -6.10 16.81
N ALA A 10 -71.93 -7.18 17.50
CA ALA A 10 -71.67 -8.56 17.03
C ALA A 10 -72.97 -9.39 16.87
N PRO A 11 -72.95 -10.63 16.29
CA PRO A 11 -72.72 -11.84 17.12
C PRO A 11 -72.02 -13.04 16.42
N ALA A 12 -71.87 -14.13 17.18
CA ALA A 12 -70.97 -15.28 17.03
C ALA A 12 -71.40 -16.43 16.10
N VAL A 13 -70.43 -17.26 15.65
CA VAL A 13 -70.63 -18.69 15.30
C VAL A 13 -69.43 -19.54 15.76
N ARG A 14 -69.74 -20.77 16.18
CA ARG A 14 -68.97 -21.78 16.92
C ARG A 14 -67.84 -22.51 16.16
N SER A 15 -66.87 -22.93 16.98
CA SER A 15 -65.88 -24.03 16.93
C SER A 15 -65.86 -25.05 15.78
N THR A 16 -64.64 -25.40 15.35
CA THR A 16 -64.17 -26.80 15.21
C THR A 16 -62.64 -26.84 15.33
N LEU A 17 -62.13 -27.79 16.13
CA LEU A 17 -60.70 -28.12 16.25
C LEU A 17 -60.21 -28.80 14.97
N GLY A 18 -59.05 -28.37 14.48
CA GLY A 18 -58.24 -29.09 13.51
C GLY A 18 -56.77 -28.91 13.83
N VAL A 19 -56.17 -29.91 14.48
CA VAL A 19 -54.72 -29.98 14.72
C VAL A 19 -54.05 -30.38 13.41
N VAL A 20 -53.16 -29.52 12.90
CA VAL A 20 -52.16 -29.91 11.90
C VAL A 20 -50.78 -29.51 12.42
N ALA A 21 -49.91 -30.50 12.50
CA ALA A 21 -48.56 -30.39 13.00
C ALA A 21 -47.60 -29.78 11.96
N ALA A 22 -46.64 -29.01 12.49
CA ALA A 22 -45.24 -28.83 12.09
C ALA A 22 -44.88 -28.48 10.62
N ALA A 23 -44.28 -27.30 10.47
CA ALA A 23 -42.97 -27.16 9.83
C ALA A 23 -42.28 -25.88 10.36
N ALA A 24 -41.34 -26.03 11.30
CA ALA A 24 -40.42 -24.97 11.67
C ALA A 24 -39.38 -24.83 10.54
N LEU A 25 -39.38 -23.70 9.85
CA LEU A 25 -38.32 -23.32 8.93
C LEU A 25 -37.07 -22.98 9.75
N LEU A 26 -36.20 -23.97 9.95
CA LEU A 26 -34.79 -23.76 10.27
C LEU A 26 -34.13 -23.16 9.02
N ALA A 27 -34.02 -21.84 8.96
CA ALA A 27 -33.13 -21.17 8.02
C ALA A 27 -31.70 -21.61 8.37
N GLY A 28 -31.12 -22.46 7.52
CA GLY A 28 -29.76 -22.94 7.66
C GLY A 28 -28.77 -21.77 7.69
N LEU A 29 -27.94 -21.75 8.73
CA LEU A 29 -26.69 -21.01 8.75
C LEU A 29 -25.78 -21.62 7.68
N THR A 30 -25.84 -21.13 6.44
CA THR A 30 -24.78 -21.38 5.47
C THR A 30 -23.58 -20.56 5.92
N GLY A 31 -22.65 -21.20 6.63
CA GLY A 31 -21.32 -20.65 6.83
C GLY A 31 -20.70 -20.39 5.46
N SER A 32 -20.38 -19.13 5.17
CA SER A 32 -19.53 -18.77 4.04
C SER A 32 -18.25 -19.59 4.14
N PRO A 33 -17.79 -20.27 3.06
CA PRO A 33 -16.47 -20.87 3.10
C PRO A 33 -15.46 -19.73 3.28
N ALA A 34 -14.54 -19.90 4.24
CA ALA A 34 -13.37 -19.05 4.35
C ALA A 34 -12.66 -19.06 3.00
N LEU A 35 -12.59 -17.89 2.35
CA LEU A 35 -11.78 -17.71 1.15
C LEU A 35 -10.32 -17.94 1.55
N GLY A 36 -9.79 -19.13 1.23
CA GLY A 36 -8.38 -19.43 1.37
C GLY A 36 -7.56 -18.50 0.50
N ALA A 37 -6.41 -18.05 1.01
CA ALA A 37 -5.45 -17.25 0.26
C ALA A 37 -5.13 -17.92 -1.08
N ALA A 38 -5.30 -17.18 -2.18
CA ALA A 38 -5.09 -17.67 -3.54
C ALA A 38 -3.62 -18.03 -3.79
N ALA A 39 -3.34 -18.98 -4.70
CA ALA A 39 -1.98 -19.34 -5.10
C ALA A 39 -1.32 -18.24 -5.96
N ALA A 40 -0.03 -17.97 -5.78
CA ALA A 40 0.72 -17.01 -6.61
C ALA A 40 1.43 -17.69 -7.76
N THR A 41 1.49 -17.05 -8.93
CA THR A 41 2.17 -17.59 -10.13
C THR A 41 3.15 -16.57 -10.68
N GLY A 42 4.36 -17.00 -11.02
CA GLY A 42 5.38 -16.15 -11.64
C GLY A 42 6.75 -16.83 -11.75
N GLN A 43 7.76 -16.07 -12.17
CA GLN A 43 9.14 -16.53 -12.20
C GLN A 43 9.72 -16.60 -10.79
N ILE A 44 10.55 -17.62 -10.53
CA ILE A 44 11.41 -17.69 -9.34
C ILE A 44 12.82 -17.31 -9.81
N THR A 45 13.38 -16.21 -9.29
CA THR A 45 14.72 -15.73 -9.68
C THR A 45 15.74 -15.99 -8.57
N GLY A 46 17.01 -16.16 -8.93
CA GLY A 46 18.09 -16.44 -7.98
C GLY A 46 19.46 -15.99 -8.48
N THR A 47 20.51 -16.74 -8.13
CA THR A 47 21.91 -16.38 -8.42
C THR A 47 22.15 -15.97 -9.87
N GLY A 48 22.86 -14.85 -10.06
CA GLY A 48 23.14 -14.28 -11.38
C GLY A 48 21.93 -13.73 -12.13
N GLY A 49 20.81 -13.45 -11.44
CA GLY A 49 19.56 -12.96 -12.05
C GLY A 49 18.85 -14.02 -12.91
N LYS A 50 19.18 -15.30 -12.71
CA LYS A 50 18.64 -16.41 -13.49
C LYS A 50 17.33 -16.91 -12.91
N CYS A 51 16.51 -17.51 -13.75
CA CYS A 51 15.22 -18.06 -13.41
C CYS A 51 15.30 -19.58 -13.17
N VAL A 52 14.53 -20.08 -12.20
CA VAL A 52 14.25 -21.52 -12.05
C VAL A 52 13.49 -21.99 -13.28
N ASP A 53 14.06 -22.97 -13.97
CA ASP A 53 13.71 -23.37 -15.34
C ASP A 53 13.55 -24.88 -15.43
N VAL A 54 12.46 -25.32 -16.06
CA VAL A 54 12.30 -26.71 -16.49
C VAL A 54 13.10 -26.91 -17.77
N ALA A 55 14.13 -27.77 -17.72
CA ALA A 55 15.06 -27.92 -18.82
C ALA A 55 14.37 -28.24 -20.15
N ALA A 56 14.63 -27.42 -21.17
CA ALA A 56 14.03 -27.49 -22.51
C ALA A 56 12.48 -27.41 -22.54
N GLY A 57 11.84 -26.98 -21.45
CA GLY A 57 10.37 -26.98 -21.31
C GLY A 57 9.74 -28.37 -21.41
N ALA A 58 10.50 -29.43 -21.17
CA ALA A 58 10.00 -30.80 -21.28
C ALA A 58 9.07 -31.15 -20.10
N THR A 59 8.04 -31.94 -20.38
CA THR A 59 7.01 -32.32 -19.39
C THR A 59 7.12 -33.78 -18.95
N ALA A 60 8.20 -34.48 -19.30
CA ALA A 60 8.41 -35.85 -18.83
C ALA A 60 8.77 -35.85 -17.33
N ASN A 61 8.29 -36.86 -16.60
CA ASN A 61 8.72 -37.08 -15.22
C ASN A 61 10.23 -37.31 -15.17
N GLY A 62 10.90 -36.65 -14.22
CA GLY A 62 12.35 -36.65 -14.12
C GLY A 62 13.04 -35.61 -15.00
N THR A 63 12.28 -34.72 -15.65
CA THR A 63 12.86 -33.58 -16.36
C THR A 63 13.63 -32.73 -15.34
N PRO A 64 14.90 -32.40 -15.63
CA PRO A 64 15.70 -31.60 -14.71
C PRO A 64 15.15 -30.20 -14.47
N VAL A 65 15.27 -29.74 -13.23
CA VAL A 65 15.13 -28.31 -12.93
C VAL A 65 16.53 -27.69 -12.83
N GLN A 66 16.69 -26.54 -13.48
CA GLN A 66 17.96 -25.83 -13.63
C GLN A 66 17.74 -24.33 -13.42
N ILE A 67 18.81 -23.54 -13.47
CA ILE A 67 18.72 -22.11 -13.72
C ILE A 67 19.01 -21.81 -15.18
N TYR A 68 18.31 -20.82 -15.73
CA TYR A 68 18.53 -20.32 -17.08
C TYR A 68 18.24 -18.82 -17.16
N ASP A 69 18.67 -18.17 -18.24
CA ASP A 69 18.24 -16.80 -18.51
C ASP A 69 16.71 -16.69 -18.48
N CYS A 70 16.23 -15.66 -17.79
CA CYS A 70 14.81 -15.37 -17.72
C CYS A 70 14.28 -15.03 -19.11
N ASN A 71 13.36 -15.85 -19.62
CA ASN A 71 12.82 -15.77 -20.98
C ASN A 71 11.29 -15.72 -21.03
N GLY A 72 10.61 -15.71 -19.87
CA GLY A 72 9.16 -15.56 -19.76
C GLY A 72 8.35 -16.79 -20.19
N SER A 73 9.01 -17.86 -20.66
CA SER A 73 8.33 -19.08 -21.10
C SER A 73 7.58 -19.78 -19.97
N ALA A 74 6.61 -20.62 -20.31
CA ALA A 74 5.86 -21.43 -19.34
C ALA A 74 6.76 -22.37 -18.51
N ALA A 75 7.95 -22.71 -19.01
CA ALA A 75 8.95 -23.52 -18.30
C ALA A 75 9.57 -22.79 -17.10
N GLN A 76 9.35 -21.47 -16.99
CA GLN A 76 9.82 -20.62 -15.90
C GLN A 76 8.68 -20.01 -15.08
N GLN A 77 7.42 -20.38 -15.38
CA GLN A 77 6.26 -19.90 -14.63
C GLN A 77 5.89 -20.94 -13.57
N TRP A 78 6.10 -20.57 -12.31
CA TRP A 78 5.87 -21.43 -11.15
C TRP A 78 4.68 -20.92 -10.32
N ASN A 79 3.73 -21.81 -10.05
CA ASN A 79 2.61 -21.60 -9.15
C ASN A 79 2.97 -22.11 -7.75
N LEU A 80 2.99 -21.21 -6.76
CA LEU A 80 3.15 -21.53 -5.35
C LEU A 80 1.77 -21.77 -4.74
N GLY A 81 1.44 -23.04 -4.54
CA GLY A 81 0.21 -23.47 -3.92
C GLY A 81 0.22 -23.21 -2.41
N SER A 82 -0.93 -22.83 -1.86
CA SER A 82 -1.12 -22.68 -0.41
C SER A 82 -0.97 -23.99 0.37
N ASP A 83 -0.94 -25.12 -0.33
CA ASP A 83 -0.63 -26.44 0.20
C ASP A 83 0.88 -26.70 0.31
N GLY A 84 1.74 -25.76 -0.08
CA GLY A 84 3.20 -25.92 -0.09
C GLY A 84 3.73 -26.63 -1.33
N THR A 85 2.92 -26.83 -2.38
CA THR A 85 3.43 -27.28 -3.68
C THR A 85 3.98 -26.12 -4.50
N VAL A 86 5.01 -26.38 -5.31
CA VAL A 86 5.55 -25.43 -6.30
C VAL A 86 5.39 -26.09 -7.66
N LYS A 87 4.61 -25.50 -8.57
CA LYS A 87 4.15 -26.18 -9.79
C LYS A 87 4.51 -25.44 -11.08
N ALA A 88 5.04 -26.14 -12.08
CA ALA A 88 5.22 -25.63 -13.44
C ALA A 88 4.74 -26.65 -14.46
N LEU A 89 4.22 -26.21 -15.60
CA LEU A 89 3.75 -27.08 -16.69
C LEU A 89 2.77 -28.18 -16.21
N GLY A 90 1.96 -27.90 -15.18
CA GLY A 90 1.00 -28.85 -14.60
C GLY A 90 1.61 -29.93 -13.69
N LYS A 91 2.90 -29.81 -13.33
CA LYS A 91 3.65 -30.76 -12.50
C LYS A 91 4.33 -30.08 -11.33
N CYS A 92 4.82 -30.86 -10.37
CA CYS A 92 5.40 -30.39 -9.11
C CYS A 92 6.93 -30.35 -9.14
N LEU A 93 7.52 -29.37 -8.45
CA LEU A 93 8.91 -29.32 -8.06
C LEU A 93 9.17 -30.43 -7.04
N ASP A 94 10.05 -31.36 -7.38
CA ASP A 94 10.18 -32.65 -6.70
C ASP A 94 11.64 -32.93 -6.36
N VAL A 95 11.92 -33.35 -5.13
CA VAL A 95 13.23 -33.93 -4.79
C VAL A 95 13.24 -35.39 -5.21
N ALA A 96 14.15 -35.74 -6.13
CA ALA A 96 14.14 -37.05 -6.77
C ALA A 96 14.19 -38.20 -5.75
N SER A 97 13.23 -39.13 -5.89
CA SER A 97 13.07 -40.30 -5.02
C SER A 97 12.91 -39.96 -3.52
N GLY A 98 12.54 -38.72 -3.16
CA GLY A 98 12.43 -38.28 -1.78
C GLY A 98 13.77 -38.22 -1.03
N GLY A 99 14.87 -38.02 -1.77
CA GLY A 99 16.22 -37.94 -1.20
C GLY A 99 16.34 -36.82 -0.15
N THR A 100 17.12 -37.07 0.91
CA THR A 100 17.37 -36.10 1.99
C THR A 100 18.84 -35.71 2.12
N ALA A 101 19.73 -36.32 1.33
CA ALA A 101 21.16 -36.02 1.34
C ALA A 101 21.45 -34.72 0.59
N ASN A 102 22.53 -34.02 0.98
CA ASN A 102 23.08 -32.93 0.18
C ASN A 102 23.40 -33.43 -1.23
N GLY A 103 22.97 -32.68 -2.24
CA GLY A 103 23.14 -33.05 -3.64
C GLY A 103 22.03 -33.94 -4.22
N SER A 104 20.97 -34.23 -3.45
CA SER A 104 19.78 -34.85 -4.04
C SER A 104 19.18 -33.88 -5.07
N VAL A 105 19.01 -34.35 -6.30
CA VAL A 105 18.63 -33.51 -7.44
C VAL A 105 17.16 -33.14 -7.39
N VAL A 106 16.84 -31.95 -7.92
CA VAL A 106 15.47 -31.46 -8.07
C VAL A 106 15.01 -31.65 -9.51
N GLN A 107 13.79 -32.15 -9.67
CA GLN A 107 13.19 -32.53 -10.95
C GLN A 107 11.74 -32.07 -11.04
N LEU A 108 11.19 -32.12 -12.25
CA LEU A 108 9.77 -32.01 -12.50
C LEU A 108 9.12 -33.39 -12.43
N TRP A 109 8.06 -33.53 -11.63
CA TRP A 109 7.36 -34.81 -11.46
C TRP A 109 5.85 -34.61 -11.31
N ASP A 110 5.06 -35.61 -11.68
CA ASP A 110 3.62 -35.63 -11.40
C ASP A 110 3.32 -35.33 -9.92
N CYS A 111 2.38 -34.45 -9.67
CA CYS A 111 1.99 -34.13 -8.30
C CYS A 111 1.39 -35.38 -7.62
N ASN A 112 2.06 -35.89 -6.60
CA ASN A 112 1.75 -37.16 -5.94
C ASN A 112 1.45 -37.01 -4.43
N GLY A 113 1.50 -35.77 -3.91
CA GLY A 113 1.19 -35.45 -2.51
C GLY A 113 2.26 -35.86 -1.50
N SER A 114 3.41 -36.37 -1.97
CA SER A 114 4.52 -36.74 -1.09
C SER A 114 5.21 -35.51 -0.49
N ALA A 115 5.93 -35.71 0.62
CA ALA A 115 6.70 -34.67 1.27
C ALA A 115 7.89 -34.17 0.41
N ALA A 116 8.33 -34.95 -0.58
CA ALA A 116 9.34 -34.56 -1.56
C ALA A 116 8.90 -33.38 -2.44
N GLN A 117 7.59 -33.11 -2.50
CA GLN A 117 6.96 -32.04 -3.28
C GLN A 117 6.44 -30.89 -2.41
N ARG A 118 6.79 -30.90 -1.12
CA ARG A 118 6.44 -29.84 -0.19
C ARG A 118 7.62 -28.88 -0.02
N TRP A 119 7.32 -27.60 -0.13
CA TRP A 119 8.29 -26.52 -0.05
C TRP A 119 7.72 -25.38 0.80
N SER A 120 8.60 -24.69 1.52
CA SER A 120 8.30 -23.50 2.28
C SER A 120 9.22 -22.37 1.82
N VAL A 121 8.69 -21.17 1.65
CA VAL A 121 9.50 -19.98 1.33
C VAL A 121 9.72 -19.20 2.62
N SER A 122 10.98 -19.04 3.03
CA SER A 122 11.33 -18.28 4.23
C SER A 122 11.38 -16.77 3.95
N GLY A 123 11.24 -15.95 4.99
CA GLY A 123 11.48 -14.51 4.90
C GLY A 123 12.94 -14.14 4.62
N ALA A 124 13.87 -15.10 4.70
CA ALA A 124 15.26 -14.95 4.31
C ALA A 124 15.51 -15.39 2.85
N HIS A 125 14.44 -15.53 2.06
CA HIS A 125 14.48 -15.94 0.65
C HIS A 125 15.01 -17.37 0.41
N ASP A 126 14.86 -18.26 1.38
CA ASP A 126 15.16 -19.68 1.18
C ASP A 126 13.91 -20.41 0.68
N ILE A 127 14.06 -21.30 -0.30
CA ILE A 127 13.02 -22.28 -0.66
C ILE A 127 13.43 -23.60 -0.02
N VAL A 128 12.74 -23.99 1.05
CA VAL A 128 13.12 -25.10 1.93
C VAL A 128 12.21 -26.30 1.68
N ASN A 129 12.78 -27.49 1.50
CA ASN A 129 12.04 -28.73 1.60
C ASN A 129 11.97 -29.15 3.08
N PRO A 130 10.78 -29.13 3.74
CA PRO A 130 10.69 -29.39 5.18
C PRO A 130 11.02 -30.84 5.57
N GLN A 131 10.90 -31.80 4.66
CA GLN A 131 11.21 -33.21 4.94
C GLN A 131 12.72 -33.47 5.00
N ALA A 132 13.49 -32.78 4.16
CA ALA A 132 14.95 -32.87 4.16
C ALA A 132 15.63 -31.86 5.11
N ASP A 133 14.91 -30.83 5.57
CA ASP A 133 15.45 -29.65 6.28
C ASP A 133 16.61 -29.01 5.49
N LYS A 134 16.37 -28.81 4.18
CA LYS A 134 17.37 -28.36 3.20
C LYS A 134 16.79 -27.37 2.21
N CYS A 135 17.66 -26.49 1.71
CA CYS A 135 17.34 -25.41 0.81
C CYS A 135 17.52 -25.84 -0.66
N LEU A 136 16.69 -25.31 -1.55
CA LEU A 136 16.90 -25.33 -2.99
C LEU A 136 18.21 -24.60 -3.30
N ASP A 137 19.09 -25.25 -4.06
CA ASP A 137 20.48 -24.85 -4.22
C ASP A 137 20.89 -24.95 -5.69
N ALA A 138 21.44 -23.86 -6.25
CA ALA A 138 22.12 -23.92 -7.54
C ALA A 138 23.52 -24.50 -7.36
N THR A 139 23.76 -25.65 -7.97
CA THR A 139 24.94 -26.49 -7.74
C THR A 139 26.25 -25.70 -7.96
N GLY A 140 27.18 -25.83 -7.01
CA GLY A 140 28.53 -25.26 -7.12
C GLY A 140 28.58 -23.73 -7.08
N ASN A 141 27.54 -23.07 -6.57
CA ASN A 141 27.42 -21.61 -6.56
C ASN A 141 27.57 -20.98 -7.97
N SER A 142 27.20 -21.73 -9.00
CA SER A 142 27.31 -21.34 -10.41
C SER A 142 26.08 -20.55 -10.85
N SER A 143 26.31 -19.50 -11.64
CA SER A 143 25.28 -18.72 -12.33
C SER A 143 25.18 -19.05 -13.84
N ALA A 144 25.87 -20.09 -14.30
CA ALA A 144 25.81 -20.51 -15.70
C ALA A 144 24.45 -21.12 -16.06
N ASN A 145 23.96 -20.81 -17.27
CA ASN A 145 22.75 -21.43 -17.80
C ASN A 145 22.90 -22.96 -17.84
N GLY A 146 21.86 -23.66 -17.40
CA GLY A 146 21.85 -25.12 -17.30
C GLY A 146 22.43 -25.67 -15.99
N THR A 147 22.87 -24.81 -15.06
CA THR A 147 23.27 -25.25 -13.71
C THR A 147 22.08 -25.93 -13.03
N ARG A 148 22.25 -27.19 -12.61
CA ARG A 148 21.19 -28.00 -12.00
C ARG A 148 20.85 -27.52 -10.60
N LEU A 149 19.57 -27.62 -10.26
CA LEU A 149 19.11 -27.44 -8.90
C LEU A 149 19.16 -28.76 -8.12
N GLN A 150 19.56 -28.64 -6.87
CA GLN A 150 19.64 -29.71 -5.88
C GLN A 150 19.09 -29.21 -4.55
N ILE A 151 19.00 -30.08 -3.55
CA ILE A 151 18.87 -29.66 -2.16
C ILE A 151 20.21 -29.72 -1.44
N TRP A 152 20.47 -28.75 -0.58
CA TRP A 152 21.67 -28.69 0.24
C TRP A 152 21.36 -28.10 1.61
N THR A 153 22.19 -28.39 2.60
CA THR A 153 22.13 -27.72 3.91
C THR A 153 22.00 -26.21 3.70
N CYS A 154 21.03 -25.59 4.37
CA CYS A 154 20.83 -24.15 4.30
C CYS A 154 22.05 -23.44 4.90
N THR A 155 22.84 -22.78 4.05
CA THR A 155 24.08 -22.07 4.41
C THR A 155 23.91 -20.55 4.42
N GLY A 156 22.84 -20.05 3.81
CA GLY A 156 22.63 -18.61 3.57
C GLY A 156 23.42 -18.07 2.38
N ALA A 157 24.14 -18.91 1.63
CA ALA A 157 24.88 -18.52 0.44
C ALA A 157 23.95 -18.04 -0.70
N ALA A 158 24.48 -17.19 -1.58
CA ALA A 158 23.72 -16.53 -2.64
C ALA A 158 23.03 -17.50 -3.61
N ASN A 159 23.60 -18.69 -3.84
CA ASN A 159 23.01 -19.75 -4.67
C ASN A 159 21.82 -20.49 -4.03
N GLN A 160 21.46 -20.15 -2.79
CA GLN A 160 20.29 -20.66 -2.08
C GLN A 160 19.23 -19.58 -1.84
N LYS A 161 19.45 -18.37 -2.38
CA LYS A 161 18.55 -17.23 -2.23
C LYS A 161 17.69 -17.07 -3.48
N TRP A 162 16.38 -17.08 -3.27
CA TRP A 162 15.37 -17.10 -4.30
C TRP A 162 14.29 -16.06 -4.05
N THR A 163 13.99 -15.28 -5.08
CA THR A 163 12.81 -14.42 -5.11
C THR A 163 11.70 -15.21 -5.77
N ALA A 164 10.75 -15.72 -4.96
CA ALA A 164 9.62 -16.50 -5.43
C ALA A 164 8.34 -15.65 -5.49
N PRO A 165 7.39 -15.97 -6.39
CA PRO A 165 6.08 -15.33 -6.43
C PRO A 165 5.31 -15.60 -5.14
N SER A 166 5.04 -14.59 -4.33
CA SER A 166 4.22 -14.72 -3.13
C SER A 166 2.77 -14.33 -3.39
N ALA A 167 1.82 -15.04 -2.77
CA ALA A 167 0.40 -14.67 -2.76
C ALA A 167 0.09 -13.45 -1.86
N GLY A 168 1.14 -12.76 -1.45
CA GLY A 168 1.15 -11.59 -0.60
C GLY A 168 2.57 -11.05 -0.59
N GLY A 169 2.84 -10.10 -1.49
CA GLY A 169 3.96 -9.15 -1.44
C GLY A 169 5.38 -9.68 -1.69
N GLY A 170 5.96 -9.29 -2.83
CA GLY A 170 7.27 -8.62 -2.82
C GLY A 170 8.45 -9.24 -3.58
N GLY A 171 8.68 -8.74 -4.81
CA GLY A 171 9.98 -8.67 -5.50
C GLY A 171 9.83 -8.84 -7.01
N GLU A 172 10.01 -7.86 -7.91
CA GLU A 172 10.59 -6.53 -7.81
C GLU A 172 9.97 -5.64 -8.91
N ASP A 173 9.25 -4.60 -8.49
CA ASP A 173 9.16 -3.34 -9.20
C ASP A 173 8.91 -2.29 -8.10
N PRO A 174 9.63 -1.16 -8.03
CA PRO A 174 9.29 -0.09 -7.10
C PRO A 174 7.85 0.44 -7.29
N ALA A 175 7.17 0.02 -8.36
CA ALA A 175 5.80 0.35 -8.70
C ALA A 175 4.79 -0.79 -8.40
N SER A 176 4.95 -1.57 -7.33
CA SER A 176 3.78 -2.30 -6.80
C SER A 176 2.75 -1.26 -6.29
N PRO A 177 1.52 -1.21 -6.82
CA PRO A 177 0.55 -0.17 -6.46
C PRO A 177 0.29 -0.07 -4.95
N GLY A 178 0.35 -1.19 -4.22
CA GLY A 178 0.18 -1.22 -2.76
C GLY A 178 1.38 -0.68 -1.96
N ALA A 179 2.61 -0.82 -2.47
CA ALA A 179 3.82 -0.38 -1.76
C ALA A 179 4.00 1.14 -1.78
N MET A 180 3.65 1.80 -2.90
CA MET A 180 3.65 3.27 -2.99
C MET A 180 2.41 3.88 -2.32
N ALA A 181 1.30 3.13 -2.25
CA ALA A 181 0.10 3.59 -1.55
C ALA A 181 0.39 3.90 -0.07
N VAL A 182 1.31 3.18 0.58
CA VAL A 182 1.76 3.44 1.95
C VAL A 182 3.07 4.20 1.97
N ALA A 183 2.98 5.52 2.13
CA ALA A 183 4.14 6.41 2.16
C ALA A 183 3.97 7.46 3.27
N PRO A 184 4.22 7.11 4.54
CA PRO A 184 4.01 8.03 5.66
C PRO A 184 4.94 9.24 5.58
N TYR A 185 4.51 10.37 6.15
CA TYR A 185 5.29 11.60 6.10
C TYR A 185 6.55 11.49 6.96
N LEU A 186 7.69 11.89 6.37
CA LEU A 186 8.97 12.08 7.05
C LEU A 186 9.42 13.51 6.82
N TYR A 187 9.61 14.27 7.91
CA TYR A 187 9.97 15.68 7.82
C TYR A 187 11.33 15.97 8.44
N ASN A 188 12.35 16.26 7.64
CA ASN A 188 13.70 16.54 8.16
C ASN A 188 13.79 17.87 8.96
N GLY A 189 12.85 18.79 8.77
CA GLY A 189 12.85 20.12 9.41
C GLY A 189 12.21 20.18 10.79
N TRP A 190 11.64 19.09 11.32
CA TRP A 190 10.82 19.13 12.52
C TRP A 190 10.83 17.81 13.30
N GLY A 191 10.51 17.84 14.60
CA GLY A 191 10.06 16.66 15.35
C GLY A 191 11.06 15.50 15.49
N SER A 192 12.37 15.76 15.52
CA SER A 192 13.41 14.71 15.68
C SER A 192 13.26 13.55 14.67
N PRO A 193 13.49 13.84 13.37
CA PRO A 193 13.27 12.88 12.29
C PRO A 193 14.11 11.62 12.50
N PRO A 194 13.51 10.41 12.40
CA PRO A 194 14.27 9.18 12.49
C PRO A 194 15.05 8.94 11.20
N SER A 195 16.07 8.07 11.28
CA SER A 195 16.65 7.50 10.06
C SER A 195 15.57 6.72 9.29
N PRO A 196 15.38 6.97 7.98
CA PRO A 196 14.42 6.20 7.19
C PRO A 196 14.74 4.70 7.18
N THR A 197 16.02 4.31 7.15
CA THR A 197 16.42 2.89 7.17
C THR A 197 16.01 2.18 8.44
N THR A 198 16.04 2.86 9.59
CA THR A 198 15.55 2.31 10.85
C THR A 198 14.06 1.97 10.75
N VAL A 199 13.28 2.86 10.15
CA VAL A 199 11.83 2.67 9.98
C VAL A 199 11.57 1.57 8.95
N MET A 200 12.22 1.62 7.79
CA MET A 200 12.10 0.59 6.75
C MET A 200 12.41 -0.80 7.29
N ASN A 201 13.48 -0.95 8.08
CA ASN A 201 13.86 -2.24 8.67
C ASN A 201 12.86 -2.72 9.72
N ALA A 202 12.25 -1.80 10.47
CA ALA A 202 11.31 -2.15 11.54
C ALA A 202 9.89 -2.44 11.04
N THR A 203 9.50 -1.93 9.88
CA THR A 203 8.10 -1.93 9.43
C THR A 203 7.89 -2.51 8.04
N GLY A 204 8.93 -2.61 7.23
CA GLY A 204 8.86 -3.06 5.84
C GLY A 204 8.40 -1.98 4.85
N VAL A 205 8.01 -0.78 5.29
CA VAL A 205 7.66 0.30 4.35
C VAL A 205 8.86 0.65 3.46
N LYS A 206 8.60 0.97 2.20
CA LYS A 206 9.62 1.31 1.20
C LYS A 206 9.48 2.71 0.63
N TRP A 207 8.38 3.39 0.93
CA TRP A 207 8.10 4.72 0.44
C TRP A 207 7.92 5.69 1.60
N PHE A 208 8.37 6.93 1.42
CA PHE A 208 8.13 8.03 2.34
C PHE A 208 7.64 9.25 1.58
N THR A 209 6.68 9.96 2.17
CA THR A 209 6.34 11.30 1.69
C THR A 209 7.25 12.31 2.39
N LEU A 210 8.08 13.01 1.64
CA LEU A 210 9.04 13.97 2.21
C LEU A 210 8.41 15.36 2.28
N ALA A 211 8.29 15.87 3.50
CA ALA A 211 7.78 17.20 3.79
C ALA A 211 8.92 18.22 3.93
N PHE A 212 8.77 19.48 3.52
CA PHE A 212 7.93 19.94 2.42
C PHE A 212 8.82 20.67 1.42
N VAL A 213 8.42 20.66 0.16
CA VAL A 213 8.95 21.59 -0.83
C VAL A 213 8.10 22.86 -0.79
N LEU A 214 8.76 23.99 -0.61
CA LEU A 214 8.17 25.32 -0.52
C LEU A 214 8.86 26.31 -1.47
N SER A 215 8.26 27.49 -1.59
CA SER A 215 8.85 28.67 -2.22
C SER A 215 9.93 29.27 -1.33
N ASN A 216 11.02 29.71 -1.96
CA ASN A 216 12.06 30.50 -1.29
C ASN A 216 11.75 32.00 -1.20
N GLY A 217 10.48 32.39 -1.33
CA GLY A 217 10.02 33.77 -1.52
C GLY A 217 9.79 34.14 -2.99
N TYR A 218 10.17 33.27 -3.93
CA TYR A 218 9.88 33.36 -5.36
C TYR A 218 9.34 32.02 -5.87
N CYS A 219 8.91 31.94 -7.14
CA CYS A 219 8.54 30.68 -7.78
C CYS A 219 9.77 29.77 -8.05
N ASN A 220 10.48 29.39 -6.99
CA ASN A 220 11.65 28.54 -7.02
C ASN A 220 11.61 27.57 -5.83
N PRO A 221 11.54 26.25 -6.09
CA PRO A 221 11.38 25.25 -5.05
C PRO A 221 12.64 25.08 -4.20
N GLN A 222 12.46 25.03 -2.89
CA GLN A 222 13.45 24.66 -1.88
C GLN A 222 12.78 23.81 -0.80
N TRP A 223 13.55 22.93 -0.15
CA TRP A 223 13.04 22.22 1.01
C TRP A 223 12.80 23.22 2.14
N ASP A 224 11.57 23.27 2.66
CA ASP A 224 11.16 24.19 3.72
C ASP A 224 11.47 25.68 3.40
N GLY A 225 11.55 26.01 2.11
CA GLY A 225 11.74 27.38 1.62
C GLY A 225 13.15 27.95 1.85
N GLY A 226 14.06 27.18 2.47
CA GLY A 226 15.42 27.65 2.76
C GLY A 226 16.50 26.58 2.64
N ARG A 227 16.17 25.29 2.75
CA ARG A 227 17.13 24.20 2.54
C ARG A 227 17.28 23.92 1.03
N PRO A 228 18.52 23.68 0.57
CA PRO A 228 18.79 23.58 -0.86
C PRO A 228 18.11 22.35 -1.47
N LEU A 229 17.57 22.50 -2.68
CA LEU A 229 16.93 21.41 -3.41
C LEU A 229 17.89 20.23 -3.68
N THR A 230 19.19 20.46 -3.82
CA THR A 230 20.20 19.39 -3.94
C THR A 230 21.40 19.72 -3.04
N GLY A 231 22.18 18.71 -2.67
CA GLY A 231 23.35 18.79 -1.79
C GLY A 231 23.04 18.82 -0.29
N GLY A 232 21.76 18.94 0.11
CA GLY A 232 21.34 19.04 1.50
C GLY A 232 20.88 17.73 2.14
N VAL A 233 20.44 17.83 3.39
CA VAL A 233 19.91 16.72 4.20
C VAL A 233 18.76 15.99 3.50
N ASP A 234 17.89 16.72 2.81
CA ASP A 234 16.74 16.10 2.13
C ASP A 234 17.18 15.21 0.97
N GLN A 235 18.19 15.61 0.17
CA GLN A 235 18.77 14.73 -0.84
C GLN A 235 19.50 13.53 -0.22
N GLN A 236 20.16 13.71 0.93
CA GLN A 236 20.78 12.58 1.65
C GLN A 236 19.72 11.57 2.11
N THR A 237 18.56 12.04 2.59
CA THR A 237 17.40 11.20 2.92
C THR A 237 16.90 10.45 1.68
N VAL A 238 16.72 11.12 0.53
CA VAL A 238 16.35 10.46 -0.74
C VAL A 238 17.34 9.35 -1.12
N ASN A 239 18.64 9.64 -1.07
CA ASN A 239 19.68 8.67 -1.39
C ASN A 239 19.68 7.49 -0.42
N THR A 240 19.46 7.75 0.87
CA THR A 240 19.40 6.73 1.92
C THR A 240 18.22 5.78 1.72
N VAL A 241 17.03 6.31 1.42
CA VAL A 241 15.84 5.50 1.12
C VAL A 241 16.08 4.63 -0.11
N ARG A 242 16.63 5.21 -1.18
CA ARG A 242 16.91 4.49 -2.44
C ARG A 242 17.98 3.42 -2.27
N ALA A 243 19.03 3.68 -1.51
CA ALA A 243 20.05 2.70 -1.19
C ALA A 243 19.48 1.49 -0.42
N ALA A 244 18.36 1.65 0.28
CA ALA A 244 17.65 0.60 1.01
C ALA A 244 16.50 -0.05 0.20
N GLY A 245 16.47 0.18 -1.12
CA GLY A 245 15.48 -0.39 -2.04
C GLY A 245 14.11 0.27 -1.99
N GLY A 246 14.04 1.50 -1.49
CA GLY A 246 12.83 2.32 -1.46
C GLY A 246 12.86 3.47 -2.45
N ASP A 247 11.87 4.37 -2.35
CA ASP A 247 11.87 5.64 -3.06
C ASP A 247 10.99 6.67 -2.31
N VAL A 248 10.86 7.89 -2.84
CA VAL A 248 10.23 9.01 -2.12
C VAL A 248 9.14 9.70 -2.92
N ILE A 249 8.26 10.38 -2.20
CA ILE A 249 7.22 11.26 -2.73
C ILE A 249 7.41 12.65 -2.11
N PRO A 250 8.14 13.58 -2.74
CA PRO A 250 8.16 14.96 -2.30
C PRO A 250 6.75 15.55 -2.24
N SER A 251 6.39 16.10 -1.08
CA SER A 251 5.15 16.82 -0.86
C SER A 251 5.40 18.31 -0.94
N PHE A 252 4.60 19.00 -1.77
CA PHE A 252 4.64 20.44 -1.94
C PHE A 252 3.57 21.08 -1.07
N GLY A 253 3.92 22.15 -0.34
CA GLY A 253 2.94 22.88 0.45
C GLY A 253 2.95 22.56 1.95
N GLY A 254 1.85 22.03 2.50
CA GLY A 254 1.60 21.82 3.94
C GLY A 254 0.94 23.01 4.66
N TRP A 255 0.91 23.00 6.00
CA TRP A 255 0.24 24.07 6.77
C TRP A 255 0.99 25.41 6.75
N SER A 256 2.33 25.39 6.88
CA SER A 256 3.14 26.61 7.13
C SER A 256 4.18 26.91 6.05
N GLY A 257 4.62 28.16 5.97
CA GLY A 257 5.64 28.65 5.03
C GLY A 257 5.10 29.04 3.66
N ASN A 258 5.99 29.57 2.81
CA ASN A 258 5.61 30.13 1.51
C ASN A 258 5.27 29.03 0.51
N LYS A 259 4.01 28.92 0.10
CA LYS A 259 3.53 27.92 -0.87
C LYS A 259 3.95 28.28 -2.29
N LEU A 260 4.40 27.31 -3.09
CA LEU A 260 4.68 27.56 -4.51
C LEU A 260 3.38 27.90 -5.25
N GLU A 261 2.31 27.22 -4.87
CA GLU A 261 0.94 27.35 -5.33
C GLU A 261 0.48 28.80 -5.25
N SER A 262 0.89 29.52 -4.21
CA SER A 262 0.61 30.95 -3.98
C SER A 262 1.69 31.87 -4.56
N SER A 263 2.95 31.46 -4.57
CA SER A 263 4.10 32.31 -4.95
C SER A 263 4.33 32.41 -6.46
N CYS A 264 3.99 31.38 -7.24
CA CYS A 264 4.12 31.38 -8.68
C CYS A 264 3.04 32.26 -9.31
N SER A 265 3.34 33.03 -10.36
CA SER A 265 2.36 33.97 -10.94
C SER A 265 1.38 33.29 -11.91
N SER A 266 1.78 32.17 -12.51
CA SER A 266 1.00 31.44 -13.51
C SER A 266 1.07 29.93 -13.33
N ALA A 267 0.17 29.21 -14.00
CA ALA A 267 0.18 27.74 -14.02
C ALA A 267 1.45 27.18 -14.69
N GLY A 268 1.97 27.86 -15.72
CA GLY A 268 3.21 27.47 -16.39
C GLY A 268 4.43 27.58 -15.48
N GLU A 269 4.53 28.67 -14.71
CA GLU A 269 5.59 28.83 -13.71
C GLU A 269 5.50 27.78 -12.60
N LEU A 270 4.29 27.53 -12.10
CA LEU A 270 4.07 26.50 -11.08
C LEU A 270 4.41 25.10 -11.59
N ALA A 271 4.02 24.76 -12.82
CA ALA A 271 4.38 23.48 -13.45
C ALA A 271 5.90 23.35 -13.61
N ALA A 272 6.59 24.42 -14.01
CA ALA A 272 8.05 24.44 -14.12
C ALA A 272 8.74 24.26 -12.75
N ALA A 273 8.19 24.84 -11.68
CA ALA A 273 8.68 24.65 -10.32
C ALA A 273 8.53 23.19 -9.87
N TYR A 274 7.37 22.56 -10.07
CA TYR A 274 7.18 21.13 -9.81
C TYR A 274 8.13 20.27 -10.64
N GLN A 275 8.25 20.55 -11.95
CA GLN A 275 9.14 19.82 -12.86
C GLN A 275 10.61 19.89 -12.41
N LYS A 276 11.05 21.02 -11.84
CA LYS A 276 12.42 21.16 -11.33
C LYS A 276 12.73 20.13 -10.23
N VAL A 277 11.78 19.86 -9.34
CA VAL A 277 11.95 18.85 -8.28
C VAL A 277 11.83 17.43 -8.86
N ILE A 278 10.89 17.20 -9.77
CA ILE A 278 10.75 15.92 -10.50
C ILE A 278 12.06 15.56 -11.18
N ASN A 279 12.67 16.49 -11.90
CA ASN A 279 13.94 16.29 -12.61
C ASN A 279 15.12 16.11 -11.65
N ALA A 280 15.17 16.87 -10.56
CA ALA A 280 16.27 16.78 -9.59
C ALA A 280 16.43 15.39 -8.99
N TYR A 281 15.32 14.64 -8.88
CA TYR A 281 15.30 13.33 -8.25
C TYR A 281 14.83 12.19 -9.15
N GLY A 282 14.37 12.45 -10.37
CA GLY A 282 13.75 11.41 -11.23
C GLY A 282 12.53 10.79 -10.55
N LEU A 283 11.60 11.63 -10.08
CA LEU A 283 10.47 11.20 -9.26
C LEU A 283 9.45 10.37 -10.05
N LYS A 284 8.90 9.36 -9.38
CA LYS A 284 7.77 8.57 -9.86
C LYS A 284 6.42 9.08 -9.34
N ALA A 285 6.44 9.90 -8.30
CA ALA A 285 5.27 10.41 -7.65
C ALA A 285 5.53 11.78 -7.01
N ILE A 286 4.51 12.62 -6.97
CA ILE A 286 4.47 13.87 -6.22
C ILE A 286 3.17 13.97 -5.44
N ASP A 287 3.21 14.74 -4.36
CA ASP A 287 2.04 15.06 -3.56
C ASP A 287 1.90 16.58 -3.43
N ILE A 288 0.71 17.12 -3.64
CA ILE A 288 0.40 18.54 -3.46
C ILE A 288 -0.46 18.66 -2.20
N ASP A 289 0.17 19.02 -1.10
CA ASP A 289 -0.47 19.27 0.19
C ASP A 289 -0.90 20.75 0.25
N ILE A 290 -2.12 21.00 -0.21
CA ILE A 290 -2.64 22.36 -0.43
C ILE A 290 -3.61 22.72 0.69
N GLU A 291 -3.17 23.63 1.54
CA GLU A 291 -3.87 24.01 2.78
C GLU A 291 -4.06 25.53 2.91
N ALA A 292 -4.79 25.94 3.94
CA ALA A 292 -4.97 27.33 4.37
C ALA A 292 -5.34 28.28 3.20
N ASP A 293 -4.68 29.44 3.12
CA ASP A 293 -4.95 30.47 2.11
C ASP A 293 -4.76 29.97 0.67
N ALA A 294 -3.85 29.00 0.46
CA ALA A 294 -3.64 28.41 -0.86
C ALA A 294 -4.86 27.59 -1.30
N TYR A 295 -5.44 26.81 -0.38
CA TYR A 295 -6.67 26.05 -0.65
C TYR A 295 -7.89 26.97 -0.77
N ALA A 296 -8.02 27.98 0.11
CA ALA A 296 -9.17 28.88 0.12
C ALA A 296 -9.29 29.76 -1.13
N SER A 297 -8.20 29.98 -1.86
CA SER A 297 -8.17 30.82 -3.06
C SER A 297 -8.56 30.05 -4.32
N ALA A 298 -9.75 30.37 -4.87
CA ALA A 298 -10.24 29.78 -6.12
C ALA A 298 -9.29 29.97 -7.33
N THR A 299 -8.49 31.05 -7.32
CA THR A 299 -7.45 31.33 -8.33
C THR A 299 -6.27 30.40 -8.15
N VAL A 300 -5.81 30.19 -6.91
CA VAL A 300 -4.70 29.27 -6.60
C VAL A 300 -5.09 27.83 -6.89
N GLN A 301 -6.31 27.41 -6.55
CA GLN A 301 -6.85 26.10 -6.91
C GLN A 301 -6.80 25.87 -8.43
N GLN A 302 -7.31 26.82 -9.23
CA GLN A 302 -7.32 26.69 -10.69
C GLN A 302 -5.90 26.65 -11.26
N ARG A 303 -5.02 27.54 -10.79
CA ARG A 303 -3.61 27.58 -11.18
C ARG A 303 -2.91 26.24 -10.89
N THR A 304 -3.20 25.65 -9.74
CA THR A 304 -2.64 24.34 -9.33
C THR A 304 -3.16 23.22 -10.23
N VAL A 305 -4.46 23.19 -10.52
CA VAL A 305 -5.06 22.24 -11.46
C VAL A 305 -4.40 22.32 -12.85
N ASP A 306 -4.27 23.52 -13.41
CA ASP A 306 -3.69 23.71 -14.74
C ASP A 306 -2.19 23.37 -14.78
N ALA A 307 -1.47 23.65 -13.69
CA ALA A 307 -0.08 23.24 -13.54
C ALA A 307 0.07 21.71 -13.51
N LEU A 308 -0.79 21.02 -12.74
CA LEU A 308 -0.78 19.56 -12.65
C LEU A 308 -1.12 18.86 -13.96
N LYS A 309 -2.01 19.43 -14.78
CA LYS A 309 -2.24 18.92 -16.15
C LYS A 309 -0.97 18.94 -16.98
N THR A 310 -0.22 20.05 -16.90
CA THR A 310 1.06 20.19 -17.60
C THR A 310 2.09 19.19 -17.08
N VAL A 311 2.18 19.01 -15.76
CA VAL A 311 3.08 18.01 -15.15
C VAL A 311 2.74 16.60 -15.61
N LYS A 312 1.47 16.18 -15.61
CA LYS A 312 1.07 14.83 -16.06
C LYS A 312 1.32 14.63 -17.56
N ALA A 313 1.10 15.66 -18.38
CA ALA A 313 1.40 15.61 -19.81
C ALA A 313 2.90 15.44 -20.08
N ASN A 314 3.75 16.11 -19.30
CA ASN A 314 5.20 16.07 -19.47
C ASN A 314 5.86 14.82 -18.90
N ASN A 315 5.21 14.13 -17.96
CA ASN A 315 5.78 12.97 -17.26
C ASN A 315 4.82 11.77 -17.33
N PRO A 316 4.73 11.07 -18.47
CA PRO A 316 3.91 9.87 -18.59
C PRO A 316 4.26 8.86 -17.50
N GLY A 317 3.26 8.43 -16.73
CA GLY A 317 3.43 7.47 -15.64
C GLY A 317 3.70 8.07 -14.25
N ILE A 318 3.90 9.39 -14.13
CA ILE A 318 4.01 10.03 -12.82
C ILE A 318 2.68 9.91 -12.04
N LYS A 319 2.77 9.54 -10.77
CA LYS A 319 1.66 9.57 -9.84
C LYS A 319 1.50 10.95 -9.22
N VAL A 320 0.28 11.46 -9.23
CA VAL A 320 -0.04 12.75 -8.62
C VAL A 320 -1.06 12.53 -7.51
N TYR A 321 -0.69 12.95 -6.31
CA TYR A 321 -1.56 13.02 -5.15
C TYR A 321 -1.89 14.48 -4.83
N VAL A 322 -3.11 14.75 -4.40
CA VAL A 322 -3.51 16.06 -3.90
C VAL A 322 -4.09 15.86 -2.51
N THR A 323 -3.40 16.37 -1.50
CA THR A 323 -3.72 16.26 -0.09
C THR A 323 -4.30 17.58 0.43
N PHE A 324 -5.40 17.54 1.18
CA PHE A 324 -6.10 18.73 1.67
C PHE A 324 -6.98 18.39 2.88
N GLY A 325 -7.38 19.43 3.64
CA GLY A 325 -8.25 19.30 4.80
C GLY A 325 -9.66 18.81 4.45
N THR A 326 -10.37 18.27 5.45
CA THR A 326 -11.74 17.79 5.30
C THR A 326 -12.56 18.08 6.55
N GLY A 327 -13.89 18.09 6.43
CA GLY A 327 -14.76 17.95 7.59
C GLY A 327 -15.01 16.49 7.94
N GLN A 328 -15.72 16.25 9.05
CA GLN A 328 -16.10 14.90 9.53
C GLN A 328 -16.98 14.10 8.55
N SER A 329 -17.65 14.78 7.61
CA SER A 329 -18.52 14.19 6.60
C SER A 329 -17.97 14.27 5.18
N GLY A 330 -16.68 14.62 5.05
CA GLY A 330 -15.99 14.80 3.78
C GLY A 330 -15.63 16.26 3.51
N PRO A 331 -14.86 16.50 2.44
CA PRO A 331 -14.42 17.83 2.06
C PRO A 331 -15.51 18.58 1.28
N ASP A 332 -15.28 19.87 1.03
CA ASP A 332 -15.98 20.56 -0.04
C ASP A 332 -15.55 20.01 -1.43
N ASP A 333 -16.22 20.44 -2.49
CA ASP A 333 -16.00 19.94 -3.84
C ASP A 333 -15.30 20.92 -4.79
N SER A 334 -14.84 22.07 -4.30
CA SER A 334 -14.40 23.20 -5.12
C SER A 334 -13.21 22.85 -6.03
N MET A 335 -12.14 22.32 -5.44
CA MET A 335 -10.93 21.96 -6.19
C MET A 335 -11.15 20.72 -7.07
N ILE A 336 -11.89 19.72 -6.58
CA ILE A 336 -12.16 18.48 -7.32
C ILE A 336 -13.01 18.78 -8.57
N ARG A 337 -14.03 19.65 -8.46
CA ARG A 337 -14.84 20.08 -9.61
C ARG A 337 -14.02 20.89 -10.61
N LYS A 338 -13.14 21.78 -10.16
CA LYS A 338 -12.21 22.52 -11.06
C LYS A 338 -11.32 21.55 -11.84
N ALA A 339 -10.76 20.54 -11.16
CA ALA A 339 -9.94 19.52 -11.78
C ALA A 339 -10.72 18.73 -12.84
N SER A 340 -11.90 18.20 -12.48
CA SER A 340 -12.76 17.48 -13.42
C SER A 340 -13.18 18.34 -14.62
N ALA A 341 -13.64 19.58 -14.39
CA ALA A 341 -14.01 20.51 -15.45
C ALA A 341 -12.83 20.87 -16.38
N SER A 342 -11.61 20.87 -15.83
CA SER A 342 -10.38 21.09 -16.59
C SER A 342 -9.87 19.81 -17.27
N GLY A 343 -10.49 18.65 -17.03
CA GLY A 343 -10.06 17.35 -17.55
C GLY A 343 -8.81 16.78 -16.87
N LEU A 344 -8.45 17.27 -15.67
CA LEU A 344 -7.38 16.69 -14.86
C LEU A 344 -7.91 15.48 -14.11
N THR A 345 -7.22 14.33 -14.23
CA THR A 345 -7.36 13.21 -13.30
C THR A 345 -6.07 13.05 -12.48
N VAL A 346 -6.22 12.81 -11.19
CA VAL A 346 -5.11 12.52 -10.27
C VAL A 346 -5.19 11.07 -9.81
N ASP A 347 -4.07 10.56 -9.31
CA ASP A 347 -3.98 9.17 -8.84
C ASP A 347 -4.61 9.00 -7.47
N SER A 348 -4.62 10.06 -6.64
CA SER A 348 -5.46 10.12 -5.44
C SER A 348 -5.84 11.56 -5.07
N TRP A 349 -7.11 11.77 -4.76
CA TRP A 349 -7.54 12.84 -3.87
C TRP A 349 -7.44 12.33 -2.44
N THR A 350 -6.61 12.97 -1.61
CA THR A 350 -6.30 12.51 -0.26
C THR A 350 -6.78 13.53 0.76
N ILE A 351 -7.56 13.08 1.74
CA ILE A 351 -8.04 13.95 2.83
C ILE A 351 -7.13 13.83 4.05
N MET A 352 -7.11 14.89 4.86
CA MET A 352 -6.52 14.93 6.21
C MET A 352 -7.62 14.92 7.28
N PRO A 353 -8.11 13.73 7.72
CA PRO A 353 -9.27 13.61 8.60
C PRO A 353 -8.87 13.68 10.08
N PHE A 354 -8.36 14.83 10.48
CA PHE A 354 -7.99 15.18 11.85
C PHE A 354 -8.13 16.70 12.03
N ASP A 355 -8.03 17.16 13.26
CA ASP A 355 -8.27 18.56 13.64
C ASP A 355 -9.68 19.04 13.28
N PHE A 356 -10.66 18.23 13.68
CA PHE A 356 -12.08 18.54 13.53
C PHE A 356 -12.65 19.37 14.70
N GLY A 357 -11.88 19.59 15.77
CA GLY A 357 -12.40 20.01 17.07
C GLY A 357 -13.25 18.95 17.78
N GLY A 358 -13.06 17.67 17.45
CA GLY A 358 -13.87 16.53 17.89
C GLY A 358 -13.33 15.78 19.11
N ALA A 359 -12.67 16.46 20.06
CA ALA A 359 -12.02 15.80 21.20
C ALA A 359 -12.96 14.82 21.95
N GLY A 360 -12.48 13.59 22.15
CA GLY A 360 -13.23 12.50 22.80
C GLY A 360 -14.09 11.65 21.87
N GLN A 361 -14.14 11.96 20.57
CA GLN A 361 -14.82 11.13 19.58
C GLN A 361 -13.90 10.00 19.05
N ASN A 362 -14.50 8.98 18.44
CA ASN A 362 -13.74 7.89 17.83
C ASN A 362 -13.18 8.32 16.46
N MET A 363 -11.87 8.56 16.40
CA MET A 363 -11.22 9.09 15.20
C MET A 363 -11.18 8.12 14.03
N GLY A 364 -11.17 6.80 14.27
CA GLY A 364 -11.29 5.81 13.21
C GLY A 364 -12.62 5.90 12.47
N ASN A 365 -13.74 6.01 13.20
CA ASN A 365 -15.07 6.15 12.62
C ASN A 365 -15.25 7.49 11.91
N LEU A 366 -14.75 8.58 12.49
CA LEU A 366 -14.78 9.90 11.85
C LEU A 366 -13.97 9.92 10.55
N THR A 367 -12.80 9.27 10.55
CA THR A 367 -11.98 9.12 9.35
C THR A 367 -12.74 8.36 8.25
N VAL A 368 -13.39 7.25 8.58
CA VAL A 368 -14.21 6.49 7.62
C VAL A 368 -15.38 7.32 7.09
N SER A 369 -16.07 8.07 7.96
CA SER A 369 -17.14 8.99 7.56
C SER A 369 -16.66 10.06 6.58
N ALA A 370 -15.52 10.70 6.88
CA ALA A 370 -14.92 11.69 6.00
C ALA A 370 -14.50 11.09 4.64
N ALA A 371 -13.95 9.87 4.65
CA ALA A 371 -13.55 9.16 3.44
C ALA A 371 -14.74 8.79 2.54
N GLU A 372 -15.89 8.41 3.12
CA GLU A 372 -17.13 8.21 2.35
C GLU A 372 -17.64 9.50 1.71
N GLY A 373 -17.54 10.62 2.43
CA GLY A 373 -17.84 11.94 1.90
C GLY A 373 -16.97 12.31 0.71
N LEU A 374 -15.65 12.16 0.84
CA LEU A 374 -14.70 12.36 -0.24
C LEU A 374 -15.03 11.47 -1.46
N LYS A 375 -15.30 10.18 -1.24
CA LYS A 375 -15.68 9.27 -2.32
C LYS A 375 -16.90 9.78 -3.08
N ASN A 376 -17.92 10.29 -2.38
CA ASN A 376 -19.12 10.82 -3.02
C ASN A 376 -18.81 12.08 -3.86
N VAL A 377 -17.92 12.95 -3.39
CA VAL A 377 -17.47 14.12 -4.16
C VAL A 377 -16.74 13.68 -5.43
N VAL A 378 -15.76 12.77 -5.33
CA VAL A 378 -15.01 12.25 -6.49
C VAL A 378 -15.94 11.54 -7.47
N LYS A 379 -16.84 10.69 -6.97
CA LYS A 379 -17.87 10.03 -7.78
C LYS A 379 -18.70 11.02 -8.58
N GLY A 380 -19.24 12.05 -7.91
CA GLY A 380 -20.07 13.06 -8.54
C GLY A 380 -19.32 13.94 -9.54
N ALA A 381 -18.06 14.27 -9.26
CA ALA A 381 -17.26 15.12 -10.13
C ALA A 381 -16.84 14.41 -11.43
N TYR A 382 -16.51 13.12 -11.38
CA TYR A 382 -15.98 12.38 -12.54
C TYR A 382 -16.97 11.40 -13.18
N GLY A 383 -18.17 11.24 -12.61
CA GLY A 383 -19.15 10.26 -13.11
C GLY A 383 -18.72 8.81 -12.91
N TYR A 384 -17.87 8.55 -11.91
CA TYR A 384 -17.33 7.24 -11.62
C TYR A 384 -18.35 6.29 -10.97
N THR A 385 -18.06 4.98 -11.01
CA THR A 385 -18.67 4.01 -10.09
C THR A 385 -18.14 4.22 -8.66
N ASP A 386 -18.77 3.61 -7.66
CA ASP A 386 -18.24 3.68 -6.28
C ASP A 386 -16.84 3.09 -6.18
N ASP A 387 -16.59 1.93 -6.80
CA ASP A 387 -15.28 1.27 -6.83
C ASP A 387 -14.19 2.13 -7.49
N GLN A 388 -14.50 2.73 -8.64
CA GLN A 388 -13.59 3.67 -9.29
C GLN A 388 -13.29 4.87 -8.39
N ALA A 389 -14.31 5.45 -7.74
CA ALA A 389 -14.12 6.58 -6.85
C ALA A 389 -13.23 6.20 -5.64
N TYR A 390 -13.44 5.05 -5.00
CA TYR A 390 -12.56 4.58 -3.92
C TYR A 390 -11.09 4.43 -4.38
N ARG A 391 -10.88 3.87 -5.58
CA ARG A 391 -9.54 3.72 -6.18
C ARG A 391 -8.90 5.03 -6.64
N HIS A 392 -9.59 6.16 -6.47
CA HIS A 392 -9.07 7.51 -6.68
C HIS A 392 -9.07 8.36 -5.41
N THR A 393 -9.30 7.76 -4.24
CA THR A 393 -9.26 8.44 -2.96
C THR A 393 -8.18 7.89 -2.04
N GLY A 394 -7.84 8.68 -1.03
CA GLY A 394 -6.80 8.36 -0.06
C GLY A 394 -7.02 9.04 1.27
N ILE A 395 -6.28 8.56 2.27
CA ILE A 395 -6.34 9.07 3.65
C ILE A 395 -4.91 9.41 4.08
N SER A 396 -4.72 10.64 4.59
CA SER A 396 -3.54 11.09 5.33
C SER A 396 -3.97 11.36 6.76
N SER A 397 -3.90 10.38 7.66
CA SER A 397 -4.32 10.60 9.07
C SER A 397 -3.26 11.37 9.88
N MET A 398 -3.48 11.59 11.17
CA MET A 398 -2.46 12.07 12.10
C MET A 398 -2.34 11.07 13.25
N ASN A 399 -1.14 10.61 13.58
CA ASN A 399 -0.97 9.59 14.62
C ASN A 399 -0.91 10.22 16.02
N GLY A 400 -1.64 9.65 16.98
CA GLY A 400 -1.61 10.10 18.36
C GLY A 400 -2.45 11.35 18.63
N ILE A 401 -1.96 12.24 19.48
CA ILE A 401 -2.64 13.49 19.84
C ILE A 401 -2.50 14.48 18.69
N THR A 402 -3.61 15.06 18.24
CA THR A 402 -3.66 16.07 17.17
C THR A 402 -3.54 17.49 17.74
N ASP A 403 -3.49 18.50 16.87
CA ASP A 403 -3.35 19.90 17.28
C ASP A 403 -4.62 20.41 18.01
N ASP A 404 -5.80 19.87 17.65
CA ASP A 404 -7.07 20.09 18.34
C ASP A 404 -7.34 19.12 19.51
N ASN A 405 -6.30 18.47 20.02
CA ASN A 405 -6.37 17.58 21.18
C ASN A 405 -7.32 16.38 20.98
N GLU A 406 -7.48 15.94 19.73
CA GLU A 406 -8.11 14.66 19.39
C GLU A 406 -7.12 13.52 19.67
N THR A 407 -7.61 12.32 19.95
CA THR A 407 -6.76 11.16 20.23
C THR A 407 -6.94 10.10 19.16
N VAL A 408 -5.98 9.99 18.26
CA VAL A 408 -5.93 8.97 17.21
C VAL A 408 -5.06 7.81 17.66
N THR A 409 -5.68 6.67 17.95
CA THR A 409 -5.00 5.50 18.51
C THR A 409 -4.53 4.52 17.44
N VAL A 410 -3.68 3.56 17.83
CA VAL A 410 -3.31 2.43 16.96
C VAL A 410 -4.54 1.60 16.57
N ALA A 411 -5.58 1.54 17.42
CA ALA A 411 -6.83 0.86 17.08
C ALA A 411 -7.60 1.60 15.97
N ASP A 412 -7.61 2.94 16.00
CA ASP A 412 -8.21 3.75 14.93
C ASP A 412 -7.48 3.50 13.60
N PHE A 413 -6.14 3.42 13.60
CA PHE A 413 -5.37 3.05 12.41
C PHE A 413 -5.72 1.66 11.88
N ARG A 414 -6.04 0.68 12.75
CA ARG A 414 -6.52 -0.64 12.29
C ARG A 414 -7.89 -0.54 11.62
N THR A 415 -8.79 0.29 12.15
CA THR A 415 -10.08 0.59 11.52
C THR A 415 -9.89 1.23 10.14
N ILE A 416 -9.00 2.22 10.04
CA ILE A 416 -8.68 2.90 8.78
C ILE A 416 -8.07 1.92 7.78
N LEU A 417 -7.13 1.07 8.21
CA LEU A 417 -6.53 0.04 7.37
C LEU A 417 -7.58 -0.92 6.82
N ALA A 418 -8.47 -1.45 7.68
CA ALA A 418 -9.50 -2.39 7.27
C ALA A 418 -10.43 -1.78 6.22
N TYR A 419 -10.83 -0.51 6.43
CA TYR A 419 -11.59 0.25 5.44
C TYR A 419 -10.81 0.39 4.13
N ALA A 420 -9.54 0.81 4.21
CA ALA A 420 -8.72 1.02 3.03
C ALA A 420 -8.56 -0.26 2.20
N GLN A 421 -8.25 -1.39 2.85
CA GLN A 421 -8.12 -2.71 2.22
C GLN A 421 -9.43 -3.17 1.57
N GLN A 422 -10.56 -2.99 2.26
CA GLN A 422 -11.87 -3.36 1.72
C GLN A 422 -12.24 -2.54 0.47
N ARG A 423 -11.77 -1.29 0.40
CA ARG A 423 -12.13 -0.34 -0.66
C ARG A 423 -11.07 -0.15 -1.72
N HIS A 424 -9.90 -0.76 -1.57
CA HIS A 424 -8.76 -0.62 -2.49
C HIS A 424 -8.37 0.85 -2.73
N LEU A 425 -8.24 1.63 -1.65
CA LEU A 425 -7.86 3.05 -1.75
C LEU A 425 -6.52 3.24 -2.46
N ALA A 426 -6.36 4.37 -3.16
CA ALA A 426 -5.13 4.66 -3.88
C ALA A 426 -3.95 5.02 -2.97
N ARG A 427 -4.24 5.54 -1.77
CA ARG A 427 -3.22 6.10 -0.87
C ARG A 427 -3.64 5.99 0.59
N LEU A 428 -2.69 5.59 1.43
CA LEU A 428 -2.82 5.50 2.87
C LEU A 428 -1.52 6.01 3.52
N THR A 429 -1.55 7.24 4.03
CA THR A 429 -0.40 7.91 4.66
C THR A 429 -0.83 8.56 5.97
N PHE A 430 0.10 9.17 6.68
CA PHE A 430 -0.19 9.94 7.88
C PHE A 430 0.94 10.90 8.26
N TRP A 431 0.57 11.92 9.02
CA TRP A 431 1.46 12.79 9.77
C TRP A 431 1.69 12.24 11.19
N SER A 432 2.87 11.79 11.60
CA SER A 432 4.06 11.52 10.80
C SER A 432 4.94 10.46 11.45
N VAL A 433 5.89 9.91 10.69
CA VAL A 433 6.91 8.96 11.20
C VAL A 433 7.77 9.61 12.29
N ASN A 434 7.95 10.93 12.26
CA ASN A 434 8.66 11.70 13.28
C ASN A 434 8.08 11.48 14.68
N ARG A 435 6.77 11.26 14.77
CA ARG A 435 6.04 11.10 16.03
C ARG A 435 5.77 9.64 16.40
N ASP A 436 6.06 8.68 15.52
CA ASP A 436 5.62 7.28 15.67
C ASP A 436 6.47 6.49 16.69
N ARG A 437 6.43 6.93 17.94
CA ARG A 437 7.15 6.35 19.08
C ARG A 437 6.47 6.72 20.42
N PRO A 438 6.68 5.92 21.48
CA PRO A 438 6.23 6.26 22.82
C PRO A 438 6.89 7.55 23.31
N CYS A 439 6.19 8.31 24.14
CA CYS A 439 6.77 9.49 24.78
C CYS A 439 7.65 9.09 25.97
N THR A 440 8.93 9.49 25.95
CA THR A 440 9.87 9.34 27.06
C THR A 440 10.15 10.68 27.77
N GLY A 441 9.32 11.69 27.49
CA GLY A 441 9.52 13.12 27.79
C GLY A 441 9.28 13.97 26.53
N GLY A 442 8.95 15.25 26.68
CA GLY A 442 8.57 16.12 25.56
C GLY A 442 7.07 16.08 25.21
N GLY A 443 6.66 16.87 24.22
CA GLY A 443 5.27 17.01 23.79
C GLY A 443 4.93 16.18 22.55
N ALA A 444 3.66 16.27 22.14
CA ALA A 444 3.09 15.61 20.97
C ALA A 444 3.90 15.88 19.68
N ASP A 445 4.72 16.91 19.60
CA ASP A 445 5.56 17.19 18.43
C ASP A 445 6.72 16.20 18.22
N THR A 446 7.08 15.43 19.23
CA THR A 446 8.26 14.54 19.22
C THR A 446 7.94 13.06 19.41
N CYS A 447 6.68 12.77 19.74
CA CYS A 447 6.12 11.44 19.99
C CYS A 447 4.60 11.52 19.83
N SER A 448 3.90 10.40 19.77
CA SER A 448 2.45 10.42 19.48
C SER A 448 1.60 10.88 20.66
N GLY A 449 2.11 10.88 21.89
CA GLY A 449 1.31 11.19 23.08
C GLY A 449 0.34 10.09 23.49
N VAL A 450 0.36 8.93 22.83
CA VAL A 450 -0.52 7.78 23.15
C VAL A 450 0.27 6.52 23.44
N SER A 451 -0.39 5.52 24.03
CA SER A 451 0.21 4.21 24.27
C SER A 451 0.47 3.50 22.94
N GLN A 452 1.74 3.18 22.68
CA GLN A 452 2.21 2.44 21.51
C GLN A 452 3.57 1.81 21.79
N GLN A 453 4.03 0.93 20.91
CA GLN A 453 5.44 0.60 20.72
C GLN A 453 6.02 1.43 19.56
N PRO A 454 7.36 1.52 19.42
CA PRO A 454 7.96 2.18 18.28
C PRO A 454 7.43 1.65 16.94
N TRP A 455 7.01 2.59 16.09
CA TRP A 455 6.56 2.36 14.73
C TRP A 455 5.24 1.62 14.57
N ASP A 456 4.41 1.51 15.62
CA ASP A 456 3.16 0.76 15.54
C ASP A 456 2.19 1.30 14.50
N PHE A 457 2.09 2.63 14.36
CA PHE A 457 1.22 3.25 13.36
C PHE A 457 1.68 2.91 11.94
N THR A 458 2.99 3.05 11.69
CA THR A 458 3.61 2.66 10.42
C THR A 458 3.42 1.16 10.14
N LYS A 459 3.62 0.29 11.13
CA LYS A 459 3.44 -1.18 10.98
C LYS A 459 2.01 -1.57 10.67
N VAL A 460 1.02 -0.84 11.20
CA VAL A 460 -0.38 -1.08 10.86
C VAL A 460 -0.59 -0.76 9.38
N PHE A 461 -0.26 0.44 8.91
CA PHE A 461 -0.47 0.78 7.50
C PHE A 461 0.40 -0.03 6.53
N ALA A 462 1.60 -0.47 6.94
CA ALA A 462 2.44 -1.36 6.14
C ALA A 462 1.79 -2.71 5.77
N GLN A 463 0.71 -3.10 6.46
CA GLN A 463 -0.08 -4.30 6.13
C GLN A 463 -1.05 -4.07 4.96
N TYR A 464 -1.16 -2.85 4.43
CA TYR A 464 -2.00 -2.56 3.27
C TYR A 464 -1.46 -3.28 2.03
N ALA A 465 -2.31 -4.08 1.38
CA ALA A 465 -1.92 -4.94 0.26
C ALA A 465 -2.56 -4.53 -1.08
N GLY A 466 -3.35 -3.46 -1.10
CA GLY A 466 -4.16 -3.07 -2.25
C GLY A 466 -5.52 -3.72 -2.20
#